data_AF-A0A7Z0SLB4-F1
#
_entry.id   AF-A0A7Z0SLB4-F1
#
_cell.length_a   1.000
_cell.length_b   1.000
_cell.length_c   1.000
_cell.angle_alpha   90.00
_cell.angle_beta   90.00
_cell.angle_gamma   90.00
#
_symmetry.space_group_name_H-M   'P 1'
#
loop_
_entity.id
_entity.type
_entity.pdbx_description
1 polymer ?
#
loop_
_entity_poly.entity_id
_entity_poly.type
_entity_poly.pdbx_seq_one_letter_code
_entity_poly.pdbx_strand_id
1 'polypeptide(L)'
;MRIYAADNKMLRSVKLPGILAGIYLRNEYEAVVEKIGTQLGGVYTLLTEHYGETVELIEMEISASRFPIKVARLMGYEASDPALLMIRSFKNTSNKIMEIAITLRTISGM
;
A
#
# COMPACT_ATOMS: atom_id res chain seq x y z
N MET A 1 5.90 -6.59 11.19
CA MET A 1 5.79 -5.27 10.52
C MET A 1 7.05 -4.48 10.85
N ARG A 2 8.09 -4.63 10.02
CA ARG A 2 9.24 -3.71 10.11
C ARG A 2 8.67 -2.32 9.85
N ILE A 3 8.97 -1.39 10.75
CA ILE A 3 8.41 -0.05 10.76
C ILE A 3 9.04 0.69 9.58
N TYR A 4 8.39 0.68 8.41
CA TYR A 4 8.76 1.49 7.26
C TYR A 4 8.40 2.99 7.43
N ALA A 5 8.09 3.39 8.67
CA ALA A 5 7.42 4.63 9.02
C ALA A 5 8.32 5.69 9.67
N ALA A 6 9.66 5.57 9.58
CA ALA A 6 10.52 6.62 10.12
C ALA A 6 10.23 7.99 9.44
N ASP A 7 10.00 7.99 8.12
CA ASP A 7 9.71 9.21 7.34
C ASP A 7 8.40 9.14 6.51
N ASN A 8 7.72 7.99 6.49
CA ASN A 8 6.51 7.75 5.69
C ASN A 8 5.26 7.81 6.56
N LYS A 9 4.29 8.64 6.18
CA LYS A 9 2.97 8.66 6.82
C LYS A 9 2.00 7.76 6.06
N MET A 10 1.12 7.09 6.80
CA MET A 10 -0.03 6.43 6.18
C MET A 10 -0.97 7.53 5.69
N LEU A 11 -1.08 7.72 4.39
CA LEU A 11 -1.87 8.80 3.83
C LEU A 11 -3.23 8.33 3.33
N ARG A 12 -3.38 7.05 2.97
CA ARG A 12 -4.68 6.51 2.57
C ARG A 12 -4.83 5.01 2.80
N SER A 13 -6.04 4.59 3.13
CA SER A 13 -6.48 3.20 3.07
C SER A 13 -7.55 3.03 2.00
N VAL A 14 -7.47 1.92 1.25
CA VAL A 14 -8.44 1.53 0.23
C VAL A 14 -9.00 0.17 0.63
N LYS A 15 -10.34 0.09 0.71
CA LYS A 15 -11.07 -1.14 0.99
C LYS A 15 -11.83 -1.57 -0.26
N LEU A 16 -11.49 -2.73 -0.78
CA LEU A 16 -12.22 -3.42 -1.85
C LEU A 16 -12.74 -4.77 -1.31
N PRO A 17 -13.72 -5.42 -1.96
CA PRO A 17 -14.14 -6.75 -1.57
C PRO A 17 -12.95 -7.71 -1.45
N GLY A 18 -12.74 -8.29 -0.26
CA GLY A 18 -11.64 -9.23 0.01
C GLY A 18 -10.23 -8.64 0.08
N ILE A 19 -10.05 -7.31 -0.08
CA ILE A 19 -8.74 -6.64 -0.10
C ILE A 19 -8.78 -5.37 0.78
N LEU A 20 -7.83 -5.27 1.69
CA LEU A 20 -7.48 -4.03 2.36
C LEU A 20 -6.08 -3.60 1.96
N ALA A 21 -5.95 -2.38 1.43
CA ALA A 21 -4.65 -1.79 1.10
C ALA A 21 -4.42 -0.52 1.92
N GLY A 22 -3.22 -0.37 2.46
CA GLY A 22 -2.70 0.88 3.03
C GLY A 22 -1.59 1.41 2.15
N ILE A 23 -1.64 2.70 1.84
CA ILE A 23 -0.65 3.42 1.03
C ILE A 23 0.05 4.43 1.94
N TYR A 24 1.37 4.34 1.94
CA TYR A 24 2.26 5.20 2.70
C TYR A 24 3.12 5.97 1.69
N LEU A 25 3.15 7.29 1.82
CA LEU A 25 4.01 8.15 1.02
C LEU A 25 4.86 9.01 1.93
N ARG A 26 5.95 9.54 1.38
CA ARG A 26 6.73 10.62 2.01
C ARG A 26 5.88 11.90 2.07
N ASN A 27 6.10 12.71 3.10
CA ASN A 27 5.35 13.96 3.32
C ASN A 27 5.45 14.94 2.14
N GLU A 28 6.58 14.96 1.43
CA GLU A 28 6.77 15.81 0.25
C GLU A 28 5.78 15.52 -0.90
N TYR A 29 5.16 14.33 -0.89
CA TYR A 29 4.14 13.92 -1.85
C TYR A 29 2.69 14.13 -1.36
N GLU A 30 2.48 14.89 -0.29
CA GLU A 30 1.15 15.09 0.31
C GLU A 30 0.12 15.67 -0.69
N ALA A 31 0.54 16.45 -1.67
CA ALA A 31 -0.36 17.09 -2.64
C ALA A 31 -1.11 16.10 -3.55
N VAL A 32 -0.67 14.84 -3.67
CA VAL A 32 -1.37 13.82 -4.46
C VAL A 32 -2.35 12.98 -3.66
N VAL A 33 -2.39 13.08 -2.33
CA VAL A 33 -3.21 12.22 -1.45
C VAL A 33 -4.70 12.31 -1.76
N GLU A 34 -5.19 13.53 -2.00
CA GLU A 34 -6.59 13.78 -2.31
C GLU A 34 -6.99 13.21 -3.68
N LYS A 35 -6.02 13.04 -4.59
CA LYS A 35 -6.20 12.53 -5.96
C LYS A 35 -6.13 11.00 -6.03
N ILE A 36 -5.70 10.32 -4.96
CA ILE A 36 -5.65 8.86 -4.94
C ILE A 36 -7.07 8.30 -5.10
N GLY A 37 -7.28 7.49 -6.14
CA GLY A 37 -8.58 6.89 -6.45
C GLY A 37 -9.56 7.81 -7.19
N THR A 38 -9.17 9.02 -7.57
CA THR A 38 -10.00 9.91 -8.43
C THR A 38 -9.73 9.71 -9.92
N GLN A 39 -8.61 9.08 -10.28
CA GLN A 39 -8.24 8.76 -11.65
C GLN A 39 -7.80 7.29 -11.79
N LEU A 40 -7.88 6.77 -13.01
CA LEU A 40 -7.37 5.44 -13.35
C LEU A 40 -5.83 5.45 -13.27
N GLY A 41 -5.26 4.45 -12.61
CA GLY A 41 -3.81 4.31 -12.44
C GLY A 41 -3.40 4.04 -11.00
N GLY A 42 -2.12 3.71 -10.81
CA GLY A 42 -1.53 3.59 -9.49
C GLY A 42 -1.10 4.95 -8.93
N VAL A 43 -0.75 4.99 -7.65
CA VAL A 43 -0.26 6.23 -7.03
C VAL A 43 1.04 6.71 -7.67
N TYR A 44 1.91 5.79 -8.11
CA TYR A 44 3.08 6.15 -8.90
C TYR A 44 2.78 7.00 -10.13
N THR A 45 1.63 6.84 -10.79
CA THR A 45 1.25 7.67 -11.95
C THR A 45 1.04 9.12 -11.52
N LEU A 46 0.38 9.34 -10.36
CA LEU A 46 0.24 10.67 -9.78
C LEU A 46 1.60 11.28 -9.44
N LEU A 47 2.54 10.48 -8.95
CA LEU A 47 3.89 10.95 -8.63
C LEU A 47 4.66 11.37 -9.89
N THR A 48 4.51 10.63 -10.99
CA THR A 48 5.08 10.99 -12.28
C THR A 48 4.49 12.29 -12.81
N GLU A 49 3.16 12.44 -12.79
CA GLU A 49 2.48 13.62 -13.32
C GLU A 49 2.73 14.89 -12.49
N HIS A 50 2.74 14.77 -11.16
CA HIS A 50 2.81 15.93 -10.27
C HIS A 50 4.23 16.31 -9.84
N TYR A 51 5.16 15.35 -9.81
CA TYR A 51 6.51 15.55 -9.28
C TYR A 51 7.62 15.19 -10.28
N GLY A 52 7.28 14.66 -11.46
CA GLY A 52 8.26 14.18 -12.44
C GLY A 52 9.00 12.93 -11.98
N GLU A 53 8.51 12.25 -10.94
CA GLU A 53 9.13 11.06 -10.38
C GLU A 53 8.91 9.85 -11.29
N THR A 54 9.93 9.01 -11.46
CA THR A 54 9.83 7.79 -12.28
C THR A 54 10.12 6.58 -11.42
N VAL A 55 9.23 5.59 -11.41
CA VAL A 55 9.49 4.29 -10.76
C VAL A 55 10.52 3.52 -11.59
N GLU A 56 11.64 3.18 -10.97
CA GLU A 56 12.66 2.31 -11.55
C GLU A 56 12.52 0.87 -11.03
N LEU A 57 12.26 0.73 -9.73
CA LEU A 57 12.26 -0.57 -9.06
C LEU A 57 11.05 -0.71 -8.14
N ILE A 58 10.45 -1.90 -8.17
CA ILE A 58 9.44 -2.32 -7.20
C ILE A 58 9.98 -3.55 -6.47
N GLU A 59 10.25 -3.40 -5.18
CA GLU A 59 10.59 -4.52 -4.30
C GLU A 59 9.32 -5.03 -3.63
N MET A 60 9.11 -6.35 -3.66
CA MET A 60 7.92 -6.98 -3.11
C MET A 60 8.28 -8.09 -2.13
N GLU A 61 7.68 -8.03 -0.94
CA GLU A 61 7.66 -9.13 0.01
C GLU A 61 6.23 -9.70 0.06
N ILE A 62 6.12 -11.03 -0.10
CA ILE A 62 4.85 -11.74 -0.02
C ILE A 62 4.97 -12.77 1.10
N SER A 63 4.00 -12.79 2.01
CA SER A 63 3.94 -13.75 3.10
C SER A 63 2.51 -14.21 3.38
N ALA A 64 2.38 -15.47 3.81
CA ALA A 64 1.17 -15.94 4.46
C ALA A 64 1.08 -15.30 5.85
N SER A 65 -0.09 -14.81 6.20
CA SER A 65 -0.35 -14.13 7.46
C SER A 65 -1.77 -14.42 7.95
N ARG A 66 -2.14 -13.75 9.03
CA ARG A 66 -3.51 -13.69 9.54
C ARG A 66 -3.96 -12.23 9.55
N PHE A 67 -5.26 -12.00 9.50
CA PHE A 67 -5.76 -10.64 9.64
C PHE A 67 -5.53 -10.12 11.07
N PRO A 68 -4.96 -8.90 11.24
CA PRO A 68 -4.99 -8.22 12.52
C PRO A 68 -6.45 -8.06 12.98
N ILE A 69 -6.73 -8.23 14.28
CA ILE A 69 -8.11 -8.25 14.84
C ILE A 69 -8.97 -7.08 14.34
N LYS A 70 -8.42 -5.86 14.35
CA LYS A 70 -9.13 -4.65 13.86
C LYS A 70 -9.49 -4.74 12.38
N VAL A 71 -8.58 -5.27 11.56
CA VAL A 71 -8.77 -5.46 10.12
C VAL A 71 -9.76 -6.59 9.84
N ALA A 72 -9.63 -7.72 10.55
CA ALA A 72 -10.54 -8.87 10.43
C ALA A 72 -12.00 -8.42 10.63
N ARG A 73 -12.26 -7.71 11.74
CA ARG A 73 -13.58 -7.13 12.04
C ARG A 73 -14.06 -6.15 10.97
N LEU A 74 -13.19 -5.28 10.47
CA LEU A 74 -13.52 -4.32 9.41
C LEU A 74 -13.91 -5.02 8.11
N MET A 75 -13.30 -6.17 7.82
CA MET A 75 -13.45 -6.91 6.57
C MET A 75 -14.51 -8.02 6.64
N GLY A 76 -15.04 -8.33 7.83
CA GLY A 76 -15.98 -9.44 8.03
C GLY A 76 -15.32 -10.82 8.01
N TYR A 77 -14.05 -10.89 8.42
CA TYR A 77 -13.28 -12.12 8.57
C TYR A 77 -12.96 -12.39 10.04
N GLU A 78 -12.60 -13.63 10.36
CA GLU A 78 -12.04 -14.00 11.65
C GLU A 78 -10.55 -13.66 11.70
N ALA A 79 -10.04 -13.32 12.89
CA ALA A 79 -8.60 -13.03 13.06
C ALA A 79 -7.71 -14.25 12.83
N SER A 80 -8.29 -15.46 12.85
CA SER A 80 -7.60 -16.71 12.49
C SER A 80 -7.56 -16.98 10.99
N ASP A 81 -8.37 -16.27 10.19
CA ASP A 81 -8.50 -16.56 8.76
C ASP A 81 -7.17 -16.32 8.04
N PRO A 82 -6.83 -17.21 7.08
CA PRO A 82 -5.61 -17.09 6.30
C PRO A 82 -5.68 -15.86 5.40
N ALA A 83 -4.62 -15.06 5.45
CA ALA A 83 -4.46 -13.86 4.64
C ALA A 83 -3.15 -13.90 3.88
N LEU A 84 -3.12 -13.25 2.71
CA LEU A 84 -1.90 -12.94 2.00
C LEU A 84 -1.51 -11.50 2.34
N LEU A 85 -0.34 -11.33 2.94
CA LEU A 85 0.29 -10.04 3.18
C LEU A 85 1.28 -9.75 2.06
N MET A 86 1.13 -8.60 1.42
CA MET A 86 2.04 -8.11 0.40
C MET A 86 2.53 -6.72 0.79
N ILE A 87 3.83 -6.53 0.81
CA ILE A 87 4.47 -5.23 1.04
C ILE A 87 5.23 -4.88 -0.23
N ARG A 88 4.89 -3.76 -0.85
CA ARG A 88 5.52 -3.27 -2.08
C ARG A 88 6.19 -1.94 -1.78
N SER A 89 7.46 -1.82 -2.13
CA SER A 89 8.22 -0.57 -2.04
C SER A 89 8.58 -0.11 -3.44
N PHE A 90 8.13 1.08 -3.81
CA PHE A 90 8.37 1.69 -5.12
C PHE A 90 9.52 2.68 -4.99
N LYS A 91 10.56 2.51 -5.79
CA LYS A 91 11.77 3.32 -5.76
C LYS A 91 12.02 4.00 -7.10
N ASN A 92 12.54 5.22 -7.05
CA ASN A 92 12.96 5.94 -8.24
C ASN A 92 14.41 5.61 -8.64
N THR A 93 14.88 6.25 -9.71
CA THR A 93 16.25 6.13 -10.26
C THR A 93 17.38 6.51 -9.30
N SER A 94 17.06 7.22 -8.21
CA SER A 94 17.99 7.55 -7.13
C SER A 94 17.90 6.57 -5.96
N ASN A 95 17.23 5.42 -6.13
CA ASN A 95 16.91 4.43 -5.09
C ASN A 95 16.09 5.00 -3.91
N LYS A 96 15.41 6.14 -4.12
CA LYS A 96 14.57 6.79 -3.12
C LYS A 96 13.20 6.11 -3.09
N ILE A 97 12.77 5.68 -1.90
CA ILE A 97 11.43 5.10 -1.71
C ILE A 97 10.40 6.22 -1.85
N MET A 98 9.51 6.08 -2.82
CA MET A 98 8.44 7.04 -3.07
C MET A 98 7.13 6.61 -2.42
N GLU A 99 6.82 5.32 -2.53
CA GLU A 99 5.58 4.72 -2.06
C GLU A 99 5.87 3.38 -1.38
N ILE A 100 5.13 3.10 -0.32
CA ILE A 100 5.00 1.77 0.24
C ILE A 100 3.53 1.39 0.28
N ALA A 101 3.18 0.30 -0.40
CA ALA A 101 1.84 -0.25 -0.41
C ALA A 101 1.81 -1.56 0.38
N ILE A 102 1.05 -1.58 1.46
CA ILE A 102 0.78 -2.78 2.26
C ILE A 102 -0.60 -3.29 1.88
N THR A 103 -0.71 -4.55 1.50
CA THR A 103 -1.98 -5.16 1.07
C THR A 103 -2.20 -6.44 1.85
N LEU A 104 -3.37 -6.54 2.48
CA LEU A 104 -3.90 -7.74 3.10
C LEU A 104 -5.10 -8.21 2.29
N ARG A 105 -5.09 -9.45 1.83
CA ARG A 105 -6.22 -10.06 1.13
C ARG A 105 -6.53 -11.45 1.64
N THR A 106 -7.78 -11.88 1.52
CA THR A 106 -8.15 -13.27 1.82
C THR A 106 -7.55 -14.22 0.78
N ILE A 107 -7.23 -15.44 1.21
CA ILE A 107 -6.78 -16.53 0.35
C ILE A 107 -7.96 -17.37 -0.15
N SER A 108 -9.10 -17.36 0.56
CA SER A 108 -10.27 -18.22 0.30
C SER A 108 -11.09 -17.86 -0.96
N GLY A 109 -10.59 -16.99 -1.83
CA GLY A 109 -11.22 -16.59 -3.10
C GLY A 109 -10.30 -16.77 -4.31
N MET A 110 -9.28 -17.63 -4.21
CA MET A 110 -8.52 -18.14 -5.36
C MET A 110 -9.12 -19.45 -5.86
#